data_AF-A0A101HY84-F1
#
_entry.id   AF-A0A101HY84-F1
#
_cell.length_a   1.000
_cell.length_b   1.000
_cell.length_c   1.000
_cell.angle_alpha   90.00
_cell.angle_beta   90.00
_cell.angle_gamma   90.00
#
_symmetry.space_group_name_H-M   'P 1'
#
loop_
_entity.id
_entity.type
_entity.pdbx_description
1 polymer ?
#
loop_
_entity_poly.entity_id
_entity_poly.type
_entity_poly.pdbx_seq_one_letter_code
_entity_poly.pdbx_strand_id
1 'polypeptide(L)'
;MDFDDAEAAFRKALEERKRRCPGLNKGLLIPETVQNYVMHHILSAANERGLFIQFHTGLLEGNRGMLSNSNPELLENLFLKYPGVKFDLFHIGYPYTGVTAALAKTYPNV
;
A
#
# COMPACT_ATOMS: atom_id res chain seq x y z
N MET A 1 -4.35 -10.99 14.04
CA MET A 1 -3.89 -11.97 13.04
C MET A 1 -2.44 -12.19 13.33
N ASP A 2 -2.07 -13.42 13.66
CA ASP A 2 -0.69 -13.77 14.00
C ASP A 2 0.17 -13.78 12.73
N PHE A 3 1.50 -13.67 12.88
CA PHE A 3 2.46 -13.79 11.78
C PHE A 3 2.26 -15.10 11.01
N ASP A 4 2.01 -16.18 11.74
CA ASP A 4 1.81 -17.52 11.19
C ASP A 4 0.56 -17.62 10.30
N ASP A 5 -0.52 -16.91 10.64
CA ASP A 5 -1.76 -16.88 9.87
C ASP A 5 -1.56 -16.23 8.49
N ALA A 6 -0.79 -15.14 8.45
CA ALA A 6 -0.54 -14.39 7.23
C ALA A 6 0.47 -15.10 6.33
N GLU A 7 1.49 -15.73 6.91
CA GLU A 7 2.43 -16.58 6.16
C GLU A 7 1.70 -17.77 5.51
N ALA A 8 0.85 -18.46 6.25
CA ALA A 8 0.06 -19.57 5.72
C ALA A 8 -0.84 -19.13 4.55
N ALA A 9 -1.51 -17.98 4.69
CA ALA A 9 -2.34 -17.42 3.64
C ALA A 9 -1.53 -16.98 2.40
N PHE A 10 -0.32 -16.42 2.57
CA PHE A 10 0.57 -16.08 1.47
C PHE A 10 1.05 -17.32 0.71
N ARG A 11 1.50 -18.35 1.43
CA ARG A 11 1.93 -19.63 0.84
C ARG A 11 0.82 -20.28 0.04
N LYS A 12 -0.40 -20.30 0.58
CA LYS A 12 -1.59 -20.80 -0.13
C LYS A 12 -1.83 -20.05 -1.44
N ALA A 13 -1.74 -18.71 -1.43
CA ALA A 13 -1.91 -17.89 -2.64
C ALA A 13 -0.86 -18.20 -3.72
N LEU A 14 0.40 -18.44 -3.32
CA LEU A 14 1.47 -18.83 -4.25
C LEU A 14 1.25 -20.22 -4.87
N GLU A 15 0.77 -21.19 -4.08
CA GLU A 15 0.47 -22.54 -4.59
C GLU A 15 -0.74 -22.54 -5.53
N GLU A 16 -1.79 -21.78 -5.21
CA GLU A 16 -2.95 -21.60 -6.10
C GLU A 16 -2.57 -20.97 -7.44
N ARG A 17 -1.60 -20.05 -7.46
CA ARG A 17 -1.02 -19.49 -8.69
C ARG A 17 -0.36 -20.57 -9.55
N LYS A 18 0.49 -21.42 -8.95
CA LYS A 18 1.19 -22.49 -9.69
C LYS A 18 0.21 -23.48 -10.33
N ARG A 19 -0.95 -23.70 -9.69
CA ARG A 19 -2.00 -24.60 -10.19
C ARG A 19 -2.85 -24.02 -11.32
N ARG A 20 -2.91 -22.68 -11.47
CA ARG A 20 -3.67 -22.01 -12.54
C ARG A 20 -2.80 -21.89 -13.80
N CYS A 21 -3.42 -22.09 -14.96
CA CYS A 21 -2.76 -22.33 -16.26
C CYS A 21 -1.52 -21.45 -16.55
N PRO A 22 -0.40 -22.05 -17.01
CA PRO A 22 0.75 -21.28 -17.51
C PRO A 22 0.36 -20.63 -18.84
N GLY A 23 0.09 -19.33 -18.83
CA GLY A 23 -0.24 -18.57 -20.05
C GLY A 23 -1.24 -17.43 -19.87
N LEU A 24 -1.98 -17.40 -18.77
CA LEU A 24 -2.88 -16.28 -18.48
C LEU A 24 -2.13 -15.24 -17.64
N ASN A 25 -1.76 -14.13 -18.25
CA ASN A 25 -1.18 -12.97 -17.56
C ASN A 25 -2.24 -12.28 -16.70
N LYS A 26 -2.62 -12.92 -15.59
CA LYS A 26 -3.38 -12.31 -14.51
C LYS A 26 -2.41 -12.17 -13.35
N GLY A 27 -2.15 -10.93 -12.94
CA GLY A 27 -1.28 -10.62 -11.82
C GLY A 27 -1.60 -11.45 -10.57
N LEU A 28 -0.62 -11.59 -9.70
CA LEU A 28 -0.74 -12.35 -8.46
C LEU A 28 -1.94 -11.83 -7.64
N LEU A 29 -3.03 -12.60 -7.58
CA LEU A 29 -4.17 -12.34 -6.70
C LEU A 29 -3.77 -12.75 -5.28
N ILE A 30 -2.99 -11.91 -4.60
CA ILE A 30 -2.72 -12.07 -3.16
C ILE A 30 -4.01 -11.69 -2.42
N PRO A 31 -4.50 -12.49 -1.45
CA PRO A 31 -5.62 -12.10 -0.60
C PRO A 31 -5.35 -10.76 0.09
N GLU A 32 -6.38 -9.92 0.19
CA GLU A 32 -6.27 -8.59 0.82
C GLU A 32 -5.69 -8.66 2.24
N THR A 33 -6.08 -9.67 3.01
CA THR A 33 -5.56 -9.91 4.37
C THR A 33 -4.04 -10.04 4.41
N VAL A 34 -3.47 -10.72 3.42
CA VAL A 34 -2.02 -10.91 3.30
C VAL A 34 -1.33 -9.63 2.83
N GLN A 35 -1.94 -8.90 1.89
CA GLN A 35 -1.41 -7.60 1.45
C GLN A 35 -1.35 -6.61 2.62
N ASN A 36 -2.44 -6.51 3.39
CA ASN A 36 -2.54 -5.65 4.57
C ASN A 36 -1.50 -6.04 5.62
N TYR A 37 -1.36 -7.34 5.90
CA TYR A 37 -0.36 -7.81 6.84
C TYR A 37 1.07 -7.44 6.40
N VAL A 38 1.45 -7.72 5.14
CA VAL A 38 2.79 -7.41 4.64
C VAL A 38 3.07 -5.90 4.71
N MET A 39 2.09 -5.07 4.32
CA MET A 39 2.19 -3.62 4.42
C MET A 39 2.44 -3.18 5.86
N HIS A 40 1.61 -3.64 6.80
CA HIS A 40 1.75 -3.28 8.21
C HIS A 40 3.04 -3.80 8.85
N HIS A 41 3.54 -4.96 8.40
CA HIS A 41 4.82 -5.49 8.86
C HIS A 41 6.00 -4.60 8.43
N ILE A 42 6.04 -4.21 7.15
CA ILE A 42 7.06 -3.31 6.60
C ILE A 42 7.02 -1.96 7.33
N LEU A 43 5.83 -1.38 7.50
CA LEU A 43 5.67 -0.10 8.17
C LEU A 43 6.03 -0.15 9.66
N SER A 44 5.77 -1.27 10.35
CA SER A 44 6.22 -1.45 11.75
C SER A 44 7.75 -1.39 11.84
N ALA A 45 8.44 -2.16 10.98
CA ALA A 45 9.90 -2.17 10.97
C ALA A 45 10.49 -0.81 10.54
N ALA A 46 9.86 -0.11 9.60
CA ALA A 46 10.27 1.23 9.19
C ALA A 46 10.06 2.26 10.32
N ASN A 47 8.96 2.16 11.05
CA ASN A 47 8.60 3.04 12.16
C ASN A 47 9.63 2.93 13.30
N GLU A 48 10.04 1.71 13.65
CA GLU A 48 11.09 1.46 14.66
C GLU A 48 12.45 2.05 14.28
N ARG A 49 12.71 2.21 12.98
CA ARG A 49 14.01 2.63 12.43
C ARG A 49 14.01 4.06 11.90
N GLY A 50 12.88 4.75 11.92
CA GLY A 50 12.76 6.11 11.40
C GLY A 50 12.99 6.23 9.88
N LEU A 51 12.63 5.19 9.11
CA LEU A 51 12.92 5.12 7.67
C LEU A 51 11.93 5.92 6.83
N PHE A 52 12.39 6.27 5.63
CA PHE A 52 11.56 6.84 4.57
C PHE A 52 10.88 5.72 3.77
N ILE A 53 9.59 5.87 3.48
CA ILE A 53 8.83 4.96 2.63
C ILE A 53 8.10 5.78 1.56
N GLN A 54 8.40 5.51 0.30
CA GLN A 54 7.73 6.13 -0.82
C GLN A 54 6.48 5.35 -1.21
N PHE A 55 5.33 6.02 -1.24
CA PHE A 55 4.08 5.50 -1.80
C PHE A 55 3.88 6.09 -3.19
N HIS A 56 4.15 5.28 -4.21
CA HIS A 56 3.93 5.64 -5.61
C HIS A 56 2.51 5.25 -6.02
N THR A 57 1.55 6.08 -5.65
CA THR A 57 0.13 5.93 -5.98
C THR A 57 -0.34 7.13 -6.80
N GLY A 58 -1.64 7.34 -6.96
CA GLY A 58 -2.17 8.50 -7.67
C GLY A 58 -2.58 8.19 -9.11
N LEU A 59 -2.36 9.15 -10.01
CA LEU A 59 -2.85 9.06 -11.38
C LEU A 59 -2.26 7.84 -12.10
N LEU A 60 -3.14 7.03 -12.68
CA LEU A 60 -2.79 5.77 -13.33
C LEU A 60 -2.24 6.04 -14.75
N GLU A 61 -1.12 6.74 -14.85
CA GLU A 61 -0.47 7.12 -16.11
C GLU A 61 -0.20 5.87 -16.99
N GLY A 62 -0.91 5.78 -18.12
CA GLY A 62 -0.84 4.63 -19.04
C GLY A 62 -1.64 3.38 -18.61
N ASN A 63 -2.31 3.41 -17.47
CA ASN A 63 -3.14 2.33 -16.93
C ASN A 63 -4.60 2.77 -16.76
N ARG A 64 -5.51 1.80 -16.51
CA ARG A 64 -6.92 2.07 -16.24
C ARG A 64 -7.31 1.50 -14.88
N GLY A 65 -8.13 2.24 -14.15
CA GLY A 65 -8.67 1.85 -12.85
C GLY A 65 -9.71 2.85 -12.38
N MET A 66 -10.33 2.58 -11.23
CA MET A 66 -11.26 3.53 -10.62
C MET A 66 -10.48 4.72 -10.07
N LEU A 67 -10.82 5.94 -10.51
CA LEU A 67 -10.16 7.16 -10.06
C LEU A 67 -10.24 7.35 -8.55
N SER A 68 -11.32 6.93 -7.91
CA SER A 68 -11.47 6.99 -6.45
C SER A 68 -10.43 6.16 -5.69
N ASN A 69 -9.86 5.12 -6.32
CA ASN A 69 -8.78 4.33 -5.71
C ASN A 69 -7.45 5.08 -5.68
N SER A 70 -7.36 6.22 -6.37
CA SER A 70 -6.23 7.13 -6.28
C SER A 70 -6.51 8.31 -5.36
N ASN A 71 -7.47 8.23 -4.42
CA ASN A 71 -7.63 9.25 -3.39
C ASN A 71 -6.52 9.08 -2.34
N PRO A 72 -5.66 10.09 -2.08
CA PRO A 72 -4.59 9.98 -1.10
C PRO A 72 -5.08 9.84 0.35
N GLU A 73 -6.33 10.20 0.67
CA GLU A 73 -6.92 9.99 2.01
C GLU A 73 -7.00 8.50 2.40
N LEU A 74 -6.99 7.59 1.42
CA LEU A 74 -6.97 6.15 1.68
C LEU A 74 -5.70 5.71 2.43
N LEU A 75 -4.67 6.55 2.51
CA LEU A 75 -3.42 6.30 3.24
C LEU A 75 -3.39 6.96 4.63
N GLU A 76 -4.37 7.81 4.98
CA GLU A 76 -4.35 8.65 6.18
C GLU A 76 -4.24 7.83 7.47
N ASN A 77 -4.90 6.67 7.51
CA ASN A 77 -4.82 5.74 8.64
C ASN A 77 -3.39 5.23 8.90
N LEU A 78 -2.54 5.15 7.87
CA LEU A 78 -1.15 4.73 8.01
C LEU A 78 -0.29 5.85 8.60
N PHE A 79 -0.52 7.10 8.20
CA PHE A 79 0.21 8.26 8.73
C PHE A 79 0.03 8.40 10.24
N LEU A 80 -1.22 8.23 10.71
CA LEU A 80 -1.58 8.23 12.13
C LEU A 80 -0.95 7.06 12.90
N LYS A 81 -0.98 5.86 12.32
CA LYS A 81 -0.54 4.62 12.99
C LYS A 81 0.98 4.51 13.09
N TYR A 82 1.72 5.09 12.15
CA TYR A 82 3.18 4.97 12.04
C TYR A 82 3.87 6.34 12.04
N PRO A 83 3.79 7.10 13.15
CA PRO A 83 4.32 8.47 13.21
C PRO A 83 5.85 8.57 13.07
N GLY A 84 6.58 7.47 13.27
CA GLY A 84 8.03 7.40 13.07
C GLY A 84 8.45 7.16 11.61
N VAL A 85 7.54 6.71 10.74
CA VAL A 85 7.83 6.57 9.31
C VAL A 85 7.72 7.92 8.63
N LYS A 86 8.67 8.27 7.77
CA LYS A 86 8.60 9.44 6.90
C LYS A 86 8.05 9.03 5.54
N PHE A 87 6.79 9.35 5.29
CA PHE A 87 6.09 9.01 4.06
C PHE A 87 6.45 10.00 2.96
N ASP A 88 6.98 9.49 1.84
CA ASP A 88 7.13 10.26 0.60
C ASP A 88 5.93 9.95 -0.31
N LEU A 89 4.98 10.88 -0.37
CA LEU A 89 3.73 10.71 -1.12
C LEU A 89 3.94 11.07 -2.60
N PHE A 90 4.47 10.12 -3.37
CA PHE A 90 4.72 10.25 -4.80
C PHE A 90 3.42 10.06 -5.60
N HIS A 91 2.52 11.05 -5.53
CA HIS A 91 1.11 10.91 -5.94
C HIS A 91 0.69 11.81 -7.12
N ILE A 92 1.49 12.79 -7.54
CA ILE A 92 1.14 13.91 -8.47
C ILE A 92 -0.05 14.80 -8.04
N GLY A 93 -0.84 14.35 -7.07
CA GLY A 93 -2.00 15.05 -6.54
C GLY A 93 -3.22 15.09 -7.46
N TYR A 94 -3.13 15.00 -8.79
CA TYR A 94 -4.30 15.18 -9.65
C TYR A 94 -5.32 14.01 -9.57
N PRO A 95 -6.65 14.27 -9.46
CA PRO A 95 -7.33 15.57 -9.28
C PRO A 95 -7.44 16.03 -7.80
N TYR A 96 -6.96 15.22 -6.86
CA TYR A 96 -6.91 15.44 -5.41
C TYR A 96 -5.82 16.43 -4.90
N THR A 97 -5.44 17.45 -5.67
CA THR A 97 -4.27 18.28 -5.34
C THR A 97 -4.44 18.99 -3.99
N GLY A 98 -5.64 19.53 -3.73
CA GLY A 98 -5.96 20.17 -2.46
C GLY A 98 -5.91 19.20 -1.27
N VAL A 99 -6.39 17.97 -1.46
CA VAL A 99 -6.37 16.91 -0.45
C VAL A 99 -4.94 16.48 -0.15
N THR A 100 -4.13 16.26 -1.19
CA THR A 100 -2.71 15.90 -1.06
C THR A 100 -1.94 16.98 -0.29
N ALA A 101 -2.17 18.26 -0.62
CA ALA A 101 -1.56 19.38 0.09
C ALA A 101 -2.04 19.49 1.54
N ALA A 102 -3.32 19.23 1.81
CA ALA A 102 -3.87 19.22 3.17
C ALA A 102 -3.24 18.11 4.02
N LEU A 103 -3.07 16.90 3.47
CA LEU A 103 -2.38 15.80 4.14
C LEU A 103 -0.93 16.15 4.49
N ALA A 104 -0.14 16.63 3.51
CA ALA A 104 1.25 17.05 3.73
C ALA A 104 1.37 18.21 4.74
N LYS A 105 0.36 19.09 4.83
CA LYS A 105 0.33 20.16 5.82
C LYS A 105 -0.06 19.68 7.22
N THR A 106 -0.89 18.64 7.29
CA THR A 106 -1.49 18.14 8.53
C THR A 106 -0.57 17.17 9.26
N TYR A 107 0.08 16.29 8.51
CA TYR A 107 0.90 15.21 9.05
C TYR A 107 2.38 15.57 8.93
N PRO A 108 3.12 15.75 10.05
CA PRO A 108 4.53 16.14 10.01
C PRO A 108 5.45 15.06 9.42
N ASN A 109 4.92 13.85 9.24
CA ASN A 109 5.61 12.70 8.73
C ASN A 109 5.22 12.37 7.27
N VAL A 110 4.60 13.31 6.56
CA VAL A 110 4.20 13.23 5.13
C VAL A 110 4.76 14.42 4.37
#